data_AF-A0A1V3BVB1-F1
#
_entry.id   AF-A0A1V3BVB1-F1
#
_cell.length_a   1.000
_cell.length_b   1.000
_cell.length_c   1.000
_cell.angle_alpha   90.00
_cell.angle_beta   90.00
_cell.angle_gamma   90.00
#
_symmetry.space_group_name_H-M   'P 1'
#
loop_
_entity.id
_entity.type
_entity.pdbx_description
1 polymer ?
#
loop_
_entity_poly.entity_id
_entity_poly.type
_entity_poly.pdbx_seq_one_letter_code
_entity_poly.pdbx_strand_id
1 'polypeptide(L)' 'MALTTTAAIGLTGAQRRERVEETIHSGEMEGFTVTAAFRRDADAYVAGAIDVDDLVERTRRRYGLT' A
#
# COMPACT_ATOMS: atom_id res chain seq x y z
N MET A 1 -27.35 17.43 21.81
CA MET A 1 -26.95 17.35 20.38
C MET A 1 -25.62 16.63 20.33
N ALA A 2 -25.60 15.38 19.86
CA ALA A 2 -24.37 14.61 19.75
C ALA A 2 -23.70 14.92 18.40
N LEU A 3 -22.42 15.28 18.43
CA LEU A 3 -21.57 15.41 17.25
C LEU A 3 -21.19 14.00 16.81
N THR A 4 -21.75 13.52 15.71
CA THR A 4 -21.33 12.25 15.09
C THR A 4 -20.05 12.52 14.31
N THR A 5 -18.89 12.22 14.93
CA THR A 5 -17.62 12.16 14.23
C THR A 5 -17.68 11.07 13.16
N THR A 6 -17.70 11.46 11.88
CA THR A 6 -17.42 10.54 10.78
C THR A 6 -15.96 10.11 10.90
N ALA A 7 -15.71 8.91 11.40
CA ALA A 7 -14.41 8.27 11.22
C ALA A 7 -14.18 8.12 9.71
N ALA A 8 -13.12 8.72 9.18
CA ALA A 8 -12.69 8.46 7.82
C ALA A 8 -12.46 6.95 7.68
N ILE A 9 -13.29 6.26 6.89
CA ILE A 9 -13.27 4.81 6.79
C ILE A 9 -12.04 4.43 5.97
N GLY A 10 -10.91 4.18 6.63
CA GLY A 10 -9.72 3.63 5.99
C GLY A 10 -10.00 2.27 5.38
N LEU A 11 -9.23 1.91 4.35
CA LEU A 11 -9.35 0.60 3.70
C LEU A 11 -9.11 -0.53 4.70
N THR A 12 -9.97 -1.56 4.65
CA THR A 12 -9.75 -2.82 5.38
C THR A 12 -8.52 -3.55 4.84
N GLY A 13 -7.93 -4.46 5.63
CA GLY A 13 -6.79 -5.26 5.16
C GLY A 13 -7.10 -6.09 3.90
N ALA A 14 -8.34 -6.54 3.70
CA ALA A 14 -8.76 -7.22 2.49
C ALA A 14 -8.73 -6.28 1.26
N GLN A 15 -9.28 -5.07 1.40
CA GLN A 15 -9.25 -4.05 0.34
C GLN A 15 -7.84 -3.55 0.03
N ARG A 16 -6.93 -3.57 1.02
CA ARG A 16 -5.51 -3.27 0.80
C ARG A 16 -4.83 -4.38 0.00
N ARG A 17 -5.11 -5.64 0.32
CA ARG A 17 -4.55 -6.80 -0.39
C ARG A 17 -4.97 -6.83 -1.84
N GLU A 18 -6.25 -6.66 -2.11
CA GLU A 18 -6.80 -6.60 -3.47
C GLU A 18 -6.10 -5.54 -4.32
N ARG A 19 -5.95 -4.32 -3.79
CA ARG A 19 -5.23 -3.23 -4.49
C ARG A 19 -3.75 -3.55 -4.75
N VAL A 20 -3.07 -4.19 -3.79
CA VAL A 20 -1.66 -4.60 -3.95
C VAL A 20 -1.54 -5.64 -5.06
N GLU A 21 -2.42 -6.65 -5.06
CA GLU A 21 -2.44 -7.71 -6.07
C GLU A 21 -2.75 -7.14 -7.47
N GLU A 22 -3.76 -6.27 -7.59
CA GLU A 22 -4.09 -5.58 -8.85
C GLU A 22 -2.93 -4.75 -9.39
N THR A 23 -2.27 -3.97 -8.52
CA THR A 23 -1.12 -3.13 -8.90
C THR A 23 0.06 -3.97 -9.38
N ILE A 24 0.39 -5.06 -8.66
CA ILE A 24 1.46 -5.97 -9.05
C ILE A 24 1.12 -6.64 -10.38
N HIS A 25 -0.10 -7.16 -10.51
CA HIS A 25 -0.55 -7.82 -11.74
C HIS A 25 -0.52 -6.90 -12.95
N SER A 26 -0.98 -5.64 -12.80
CA SER A 26 -0.89 -4.64 -13.86
C SER A 26 0.56 -4.38 -14.29
N GLY A 27 1.49 -4.30 -13.34
CA GLY A 27 2.92 -4.17 -13.65
C GLY A 27 3.49 -5.41 -14.36
N GLU A 28 3.09 -6.61 -13.96
CA GLU A 28 3.48 -7.86 -14.61
C GLU A 28 3.01 -7.93 -16.07
N MET A 29 1.79 -7.45 -16.36
CA MET A 29 1.26 -7.34 -17.73
C MET A 29 2.07 -6.37 -18.60
N GLU A 30 2.79 -5.42 -17.99
CA GLU A 30 3.71 -4.50 -18.67
C GLU A 30 5.16 -5.02 -18.69
N GLY A 31 5.41 -6.23 -18.19
CA GLY A 31 6.74 -6.85 -18.14
C GLY A 31 7.59 -6.41 -16.93
N PHE A 32 7.00 -5.74 -15.94
CA PHE A 32 7.67 -5.38 -14.71
C PHE A 32 7.56 -6.46 -13.64
N THR A 33 8.52 -6.47 -12.72
CA THR A 33 8.48 -7.31 -11.52
C THR A 33 8.81 -6.47 -10.30
N VAL A 34 8.13 -6.75 -9.17
CA VAL A 34 8.40 -6.08 -7.91
C VAL A 34 9.53 -6.76 -7.15
N THR A 35 10.35 -5.98 -6.46
CA THR A 35 11.42 -6.51 -5.61
C THR A 35 10.85 -7.18 -4.36
N ALA A 36 11.60 -8.13 -3.78
CA ALA A 36 11.26 -8.73 -2.49
C ALA A 36 11.11 -7.68 -1.37
N ALA A 37 11.90 -6.61 -1.42
CA ALA A 37 11.82 -5.51 -0.47
C ALA A 37 10.48 -4.75 -0.57
N PHE A 38 10.00 -4.50 -1.79
CA PHE A 38 8.67 -3.92 -2.00
C PHE A 38 7.55 -4.85 -1.50
N ARG A 39 7.63 -6.15 -1.79
CA ARG A 39 6.64 -7.14 -1.30
C ARG A 39 6.51 -7.11 0.22
N ARG A 40 7.63 -7.06 0.95
CA ARG A 40 7.61 -6.97 2.42
C ARG A 40 6.91 -5.69 2.93
N ASP A 41 7.13 -4.55 2.28
CA ASP A 41 6.46 -3.32 2.67
C ASP A 41 4.95 -3.36 2.33
N ALA A 42 4.59 -3.97 1.19
CA ALA A 42 3.19 -4.17 0.82
C ALA A 42 2.47 -5.10 1.81
N ASP A 43 3.11 -6.18 2.28
CA ASP A 43 2.57 -7.05 3.32
C ASP A 43 2.36 -6.31 4.64
N ALA A 44 3.30 -5.44 5.03
CA ALA A 44 3.18 -4.59 6.21
C ALA A 44 2.00 -3.60 6.08
N TYR A 45 1.81 -3.03 4.88
CA TYR A 45 0.67 -2.15 4.58
C TYR A 45 -0.66 -2.91 4.66
N VAL A 46 -0.74 -4.12 4.07
CA VAL A 46 -1.92 -4.98 4.12
C VAL A 46 -2.27 -5.39 5.55
N ALA A 47 -1.26 -5.65 6.39
CA ALA A 47 -1.42 -5.97 7.81
C ALA A 47 -1.78 -4.74 8.67
N GLY A 48 -1.71 -3.52 8.14
CA GLY A 48 -1.96 -2.29 8.88
C GLY A 48 -0.80 -1.84 9.77
N ALA A 49 0.39 -2.42 9.60
CA ALA A 49 1.60 -2.04 10.34
C ALA A 49 2.25 -0.75 9.83
N ILE A 50 1.96 -0.38 8.56
CA ILE A 50 2.28 0.92 7.96
C ILE A 50 1.06 1.44 7.22
N ASP A 51 0.98 2.75 7.02
CA ASP A 51 -0.02 3.35 6.15
C ASP A 51 0.46 3.47 4.68
N VAL A 52 -0.35 4.11 3.84
CA VAL A 52 -0.02 4.28 2.42
C VAL A 52 1.10 5.30 2.21
N ASP A 53 1.20 6.33 3.06
CA ASP A 53 2.23 7.36 2.94
C ASP A 53 3.59 6.78 3.33
N ASP A 54 3.65 5.94 4.37
CA ASP A 54 4.82 5.15 4.73
C ASP A 54 5.29 4.25 3.56
N LEU A 55 4.36 3.56 2.89
CA LEU A 55 4.67 2.68 1.76
C LEU A 55 5.25 3.47 0.58
N VAL A 56 4.68 4.64 0.29
CA VAL A 56 5.15 5.57 -0.75
C VAL A 56 6.53 6.11 -0.39
N GLU A 57 6.74 6.59 0.83
CA GLU A 57 8.02 7.14 1.28
C GLU A 57 9.14 6.08 1.19
N ARG A 58 8.89 4.86 1.68
CA ARG A 58 9.86 3.75 1.58
C ARG A 58 10.21 3.42 0.13
N THR A 59 9.21 3.45 -0.76
CA THR A 59 9.41 3.21 -2.18
C THR A 59 10.24 4.33 -2.83
N ARG A 60 9.89 5.60 -2.57
CA ARG A 60 10.64 6.78 -3.04
C ARG A 60 12.08 6.76 -2.55
N ARG A 61 12.30 6.55 -1.26
CA ARG A 61 13.65 6.46 -0.65
C ARG A 61 14.48 5.35 -1.27
N ARG A 62 13.87 4.18 -1.54
CA ARG A 62 14.56 3.04 -2.19
C ARG A 62 15.10 3.40 -3.58
N TYR A 63 14.38 4.24 -4.31
CA TYR A 63 14.74 4.65 -5.66
C TYR A 63 15.39 6.05 -5.73
N GLY A 64 15.71 6.66 -4.59
CA GLY A 64 16.34 7.99 -4.55
C GLY A 64 15.44 9.13 -5.02
N LEU A 65 14.13 8.96 -4.95
CA LEU A 65 13.13 9.95 -5.35
C LEU A 65 12.83 10.85 -4.13
N THR A 66 13.14 12.15 -4.23
CA THR A 66 12.74 13.17 -3.24
C THR A 66 11.46 13.84 -3.72
#